data_AF-A0A1J3KAL9-F1
#
_entry.id   AF-A0A1J3KAL9-F1
#
_cell.length_a   1.000
_cell.length_b   1.000
_cell.length_c   1.000
_cell.angle_alpha   90.00
_cell.angle_beta   90.00
_cell.angle_gamma   90.00
#
_symmetry.space_group_name_H-M   'P 1'
#
loop_
_entity.id
_entity.type
_entity.pdbx_description
1 polymer ?
#
loop_
_entity_poly.entity_id
_entity_poly.type
_entity_poly.pdbx_seq_one_letter_code
_entity_poly.pdbx_strand_id
1 'polypeptide(L)'
;VMEKSDGFLAREEEESKEEALVVLDTTLATTTAESLEALSVGEEHPLNRVVLRFLKDTVEKKDIVEVLSVFGDVSDVQEIHSVKGCMFKDALVTFETNAAVKKALEKGVVILKCHSVVIEATSQEDMVEERIRIPGLIGDPDVPIALVKEPIRTVKIHPLAHDISSNQIKDALRFCRSDVT
;
A
#
# COMPACT_ATOMS: atom_id res chain seq x y z
N VAL A 1 4.46 71.17 22.28
CA VAL A 1 4.77 70.67 20.92
C VAL A 1 4.94 69.17 21.02
N MET A 2 4.06 68.41 20.33
CA MET A 2 4.17 67.01 19.84
C MET A 2 4.58 65.91 20.84
N GLU A 3 4.06 64.68 20.85
CA GLU A 3 3.02 63.95 20.12
C GLU A 3 2.92 62.56 20.81
N LYS A 4 1.71 61.95 20.81
CA LYS A 4 1.34 60.54 20.50
C LYS A 4 2.15 59.36 21.09
N SER A 5 1.58 58.19 21.38
CA SER A 5 0.21 57.64 21.35
C SER A 5 0.27 56.20 21.90
N ASP A 6 -0.88 55.73 22.41
CA ASP A 6 -1.15 54.40 22.92
C ASP A 6 -0.77 53.24 21.98
N GLY A 7 -0.34 52.13 22.58
CA GLY A 7 -0.18 50.83 21.93
C GLY A 7 -0.92 49.75 22.71
N PHE A 8 -2.23 49.72 22.55
CA PHE A 8 -3.12 48.63 22.94
C PHE A 8 -2.84 47.44 22.01
N LEU A 9 -2.46 46.27 22.52
CA LEU A 9 -2.47 45.03 21.73
C LEU A 9 -3.54 44.09 22.29
N ALA A 10 -4.57 43.93 21.46
CA ALA A 10 -5.63 42.97 21.63
C ALA A 10 -5.15 41.56 21.25
N ARG A 11 -5.69 40.61 22.03
CA ARG A 11 -5.81 39.17 21.88
C ARG A 11 -6.17 38.71 20.46
N GLU A 12 -5.50 37.67 19.97
CA GLU A 12 -6.15 36.62 19.18
C GLU A 12 -5.62 35.24 19.64
N GLU A 13 -6.57 34.35 19.88
CA GLU A 13 -6.41 32.96 20.33
C GLU A 13 -5.92 32.12 19.15
N GLU A 14 -4.78 31.43 19.27
CA GLU A 14 -4.45 30.36 18.35
C GLU A 14 -5.17 29.07 18.77
N GLU A 15 -6.14 28.71 17.94
CA GLU A 15 -6.81 27.43 17.89
C GLU A 15 -5.80 26.34 17.45
N SER A 16 -5.41 25.49 18.39
CA SER A 16 -4.60 24.30 18.14
C SER A 16 -5.38 23.31 17.28
N LYS A 17 -5.19 23.34 15.96
CA LYS A 17 -5.57 22.21 15.10
C LYS A 17 -4.55 21.10 15.29
N GLU A 18 -4.97 20.10 16.04
CA GLU A 18 -4.25 18.87 16.29
C GLU A 18 -4.10 18.08 14.97
N GLU A 19 -3.05 18.37 14.21
CA GLU A 19 -2.59 17.48 13.14
C GLU A 19 -1.95 16.26 13.81
N ALA A 20 -2.58 15.10 13.66
CA ALA A 20 -2.00 13.83 14.07
C ALA A 20 -0.81 13.49 13.17
N LEU A 21 0.36 14.06 13.49
CA LEU A 21 1.66 13.65 12.98
C LEU A 21 2.03 12.35 13.69
N VAL A 22 2.07 11.24 12.96
CA VAL A 22 2.55 9.99 13.52
C VAL A 22 3.88 9.61 12.89
N VAL A 23 4.88 9.45 13.75
CA VAL A 23 6.26 9.12 13.41
C VAL A 23 6.48 7.66 13.80
N LEU A 24 6.96 6.85 12.85
CA LEU A 24 7.42 5.49 13.10
C LEU A 24 8.75 5.53 13.86
N ASP A 25 8.72 5.13 15.13
CA ASP A 25 9.91 4.97 15.97
C ASP A 25 10.19 3.47 16.13
N THR A 26 11.16 2.94 15.38
CA THR A 26 11.62 1.55 15.54
C THR A 26 12.70 1.48 16.62
N THR A 27 12.29 1.13 17.84
CA THR A 27 13.20 0.46 18.78
C THR A 27 13.13 -1.04 18.54
N LEU A 28 14.31 -1.60 18.25
CA LEU A 28 14.60 -3.00 18.02
C LEU A 28 14.13 -3.85 19.21
N ALA A 29 12.99 -4.51 19.08
CA ALA A 29 12.56 -5.59 19.97
C ALA A 29 12.30 -6.85 19.14
N THR A 30 13.36 -7.64 19.01
CA THR A 30 13.36 -9.02 18.56
C THR A 30 12.28 -9.82 19.29
N THR A 31 11.18 -10.17 18.64
CA THR A 31 10.45 -11.42 18.88
C THR A 31 9.44 -11.67 17.76
N THR A 32 9.45 -12.90 17.23
CA THR A 32 8.46 -13.49 16.32
C THR A 32 8.45 -13.00 14.86
N ALA A 33 9.61 -13.12 14.21
CA ALA A 33 9.77 -13.20 12.76
C ALA A 33 9.39 -14.60 12.21
N GLU A 34 8.23 -15.16 12.58
CA GLU A 34 7.89 -16.56 12.26
C GLU A 34 6.83 -16.75 11.17
N SER A 35 6.28 -15.68 10.56
CA SER A 35 5.20 -15.85 9.57
C SER A 35 5.49 -15.36 8.15
N LEU A 36 6.61 -14.68 7.90
CA LEU A 36 7.04 -14.29 6.55
C LEU A 36 8.38 -14.93 6.13
N GLU A 37 9.20 -15.35 7.11
CA GLU A 37 10.40 -16.17 6.88
C GLU A 37 10.06 -17.64 6.53
N ALA A 38 8.79 -18.05 6.70
CA ALA A 38 8.35 -19.42 6.36
C ALA A 38 8.29 -19.70 4.84
N LEU A 39 8.63 -18.72 3.99
CA LEU A 39 8.85 -18.92 2.55
C LEU A 39 10.34 -19.01 2.19
N SER A 40 11.26 -18.87 3.15
CA SER A 40 12.72 -18.89 2.95
C SER A 40 13.37 -20.16 3.52
N VAL A 41 12.79 -21.32 3.23
CA VAL A 41 13.42 -22.62 3.52
C VAL A 41 13.40 -23.47 2.27
N GLY A 42 14.48 -23.35 1.48
CA GLY A 42 15.09 -24.49 0.79
C GLY A 42 14.25 -25.25 -0.24
N GLU A 43 13.38 -24.58 -1.00
CA GLU A 43 12.74 -25.15 -2.18
C GLU A 43 12.84 -24.11 -3.30
N GLU A 44 13.33 -24.50 -4.48
CA GLU A 44 13.48 -23.62 -5.64
C GLU A 44 12.16 -22.86 -5.85
N HIS A 45 12.13 -21.56 -5.56
CA HIS A 45 10.98 -20.73 -5.90
C HIS A 45 10.76 -20.92 -7.40
N PRO A 46 9.61 -21.44 -7.86
CA PRO A 46 9.39 -21.56 -9.28
C PRO A 46 9.38 -20.15 -9.83
N LEU A 47 10.44 -19.88 -10.59
CA LEU A 47 10.59 -18.72 -11.44
C LEU A 47 9.28 -18.63 -12.22
N ASN A 48 8.60 -17.48 -12.20
CA ASN A 48 7.31 -17.17 -12.85
C ASN A 48 6.09 -17.02 -11.91
N ARG A 49 6.24 -16.32 -10.80
CA ARG A 49 5.13 -16.02 -9.88
C ARG A 49 4.80 -14.53 -9.81
N VAL A 50 3.53 -14.25 -9.49
CA VAL A 50 3.05 -12.91 -9.11
C VAL A 50 2.13 -13.02 -7.90
N VAL A 51 2.04 -11.94 -7.13
CA VAL A 51 1.08 -11.82 -6.02
C VAL A 51 -0.10 -10.98 -6.47
N LEU A 52 -1.31 -11.51 -6.30
CA LEU A 52 -2.54 -10.76 -6.41
C LEU A 52 -2.94 -10.24 -5.04
N ARG A 53 -3.06 -8.92 -4.92
CA ARG A 53 -3.48 -8.25 -3.69
C ARG A 53 -4.93 -7.80 -3.76
N PHE A 54 -5.58 -7.78 -2.61
CA PHE A 54 -6.90 -7.18 -2.42
C PHE A 54 -8.02 -7.90 -3.19
N LEU A 55 -7.89 -9.22 -3.36
CA LEU A 55 -8.97 -10.04 -3.91
C LEU A 55 -10.12 -10.08 -2.92
N LYS A 56 -11.35 -9.82 -3.35
CA LYS A 56 -12.50 -10.10 -2.48
C LYS A 56 -12.56 -11.58 -2.12
N ASP A 57 -12.99 -11.89 -0.90
CA ASP A 57 -13.21 -13.26 -0.43
C ASP A 57 -14.10 -14.12 -1.36
N THR A 58 -15.09 -13.49 -1.99
CA THR A 58 -16.00 -14.06 -3.00
C THR A 58 -15.35 -14.43 -4.35
N VAL A 59 -14.08 -14.04 -4.58
CA VAL A 59 -13.35 -14.41 -5.80
C VAL A 59 -12.85 -15.85 -5.66
N GLU A 60 -13.18 -16.68 -6.63
CA GLU A 60 -12.76 -18.09 -6.69
C GLU A 60 -11.56 -18.24 -7.62
N LYS A 61 -10.78 -19.31 -7.46
CA LYS A 61 -9.62 -19.60 -8.33
C LYS A 61 -9.95 -19.59 -9.82
N LYS A 62 -11.15 -20.05 -10.21
CA LYS A 62 -11.57 -20.05 -11.61
C LYS A 62 -11.67 -18.64 -12.20
N ASP A 63 -12.12 -17.67 -11.40
CA ASP A 63 -12.24 -16.27 -11.83
C ASP A 63 -10.84 -15.68 -12.06
N ILE A 64 -9.89 -16.03 -11.19
CA ILE A 64 -8.48 -15.63 -11.30
C ILE A 64 -7.89 -16.19 -12.59
N VAL A 65 -8.04 -17.49 -12.84
CA VAL A 65 -7.50 -18.13 -14.05
C VAL A 65 -8.09 -17.48 -15.30
N GLU A 66 -9.42 -17.32 -15.37
CA GLU A 66 -10.10 -16.72 -16.53
C GLU A 66 -9.53 -15.33 -16.89
N VAL A 67 -9.35 -14.46 -15.89
CA VAL A 67 -8.85 -13.10 -16.12
C VAL A 67 -7.35 -13.09 -16.45
N LEU A 68 -6.55 -13.90 -15.77
CA LEU A 68 -5.09 -13.89 -15.93
C LEU A 68 -4.60 -14.66 -17.17
N SER A 69 -5.42 -15.55 -17.74
CA SER A 69 -5.10 -16.29 -18.97
C SER A 69 -4.76 -15.40 -20.17
N VAL A 70 -5.18 -14.12 -20.16
CA VAL A 70 -4.80 -13.15 -21.19
C VAL A 70 -3.29 -12.86 -21.22
N PHE A 71 -2.58 -13.05 -20.10
CA PHE A 71 -1.13 -12.84 -20.02
C PHE A 71 -0.35 -14.10 -20.40
N GLY A 72 -0.92 -15.28 -20.15
CA GLY A 72 -0.40 -16.60 -20.51
C GLY A 72 -1.04 -17.70 -19.66
N ASP A 73 -0.63 -18.95 -19.89
CA ASP A 73 -1.17 -20.11 -19.19
C ASP A 73 -0.80 -20.07 -17.69
N VAL A 74 -1.82 -20.26 -16.84
CA VAL A 74 -1.70 -20.30 -15.38
C VAL A 74 -1.54 -21.75 -14.95
N SER A 75 -0.45 -22.04 -14.25
CA SER A 75 -0.12 -23.39 -13.78
C SER A 75 -0.67 -23.68 -12.38
N ASP A 76 -0.67 -22.67 -11.50
CA ASP A 76 -1.20 -22.80 -10.14
C ASP A 76 -1.72 -21.47 -9.57
N VAL A 77 -2.70 -21.58 -8.67
CA VAL A 77 -3.24 -20.47 -7.87
C VAL A 77 -3.32 -20.91 -6.41
N GLN A 78 -2.51 -20.29 -5.56
CA GLN A 78 -2.47 -20.52 -4.11
C GLN A 78 -3.08 -19.34 -3.36
N GLU A 79 -4.20 -19.54 -2.67
CA GLU A 79 -4.84 -18.48 -1.88
C GLU A 79 -4.10 -18.26 -0.55
N ILE A 80 -3.80 -16.99 -0.26
CA ILE A 80 -3.17 -16.54 0.97
C ILE A 80 -4.27 -15.91 1.82
N HIS A 81 -4.62 -16.61 2.91
CA HIS A 81 -5.69 -16.17 3.77
C HIS A 81 -5.29 -14.90 4.53
N SER A 82 -6.22 -13.94 4.58
CA SER A 82 -6.05 -12.72 5.34
C SER A 82 -6.36 -12.89 6.82
N VAL A 83 -6.07 -11.83 7.56
CA VAL A 83 -6.44 -11.68 8.97
C VAL A 83 -7.96 -11.90 9.15
N LYS A 84 -8.33 -12.60 10.23
CA LYS A 84 -9.73 -12.86 10.59
C LYS A 84 -10.55 -11.57 10.59
N GLY A 85 -11.66 -11.56 9.84
CA GLY A 85 -12.55 -10.39 9.70
C GLY A 85 -12.26 -9.50 8.48
N CYS A 86 -11.20 -9.77 7.72
CA CYS A 86 -10.93 -9.07 6.46
C CYS A 86 -11.86 -9.59 5.34
N MET A 87 -12.40 -8.68 4.53
CA MET A 87 -13.18 -9.01 3.32
C MET A 87 -12.30 -9.30 2.09
N PHE A 88 -10.98 -9.12 2.23
CA PHE A 88 -10.01 -9.33 1.18
C PHE A 88 -9.07 -10.48 1.52
N LYS A 89 -8.58 -11.16 0.50
CA LYS A 89 -7.51 -12.17 0.54
C LYS A 89 -6.47 -11.82 -0.52
N ASP A 90 -5.32 -12.47 -0.41
CA ASP A 90 -4.27 -12.40 -1.43
C ASP A 90 -4.19 -13.77 -2.13
N ALA A 91 -3.52 -13.83 -3.28
CA ALA A 91 -3.20 -15.10 -3.93
C ALA A 91 -1.84 -15.05 -4.60
N LEU A 92 -1.13 -16.16 -4.59
CA LEU A 92 0.06 -16.38 -5.38
C LEU A 92 -0.34 -17.09 -6.67
N VAL A 93 0.01 -16.53 -7.81
CA VAL A 93 -0.28 -17.10 -9.12
C VAL A 93 1.01 -17.48 -9.79
N THR A 94 1.12 -18.73 -10.23
CA THR A 94 2.24 -19.23 -11.01
C THR A 94 1.84 -19.32 -12.47
N PHE A 95 2.65 -18.74 -13.36
CA PHE A 95 2.49 -18.87 -14.80
C PHE A 95 3.47 -19.91 -15.36
N GLU A 96 3.11 -20.51 -16.49
CA GLU A 96 4.00 -21.42 -17.21
C GLU A 96 5.24 -20.70 -17.77
N THR A 97 5.17 -19.38 -18.01
CA THR A 97 6.25 -18.63 -18.66
C THR A 97 6.58 -17.31 -17.97
N ASN A 98 7.87 -16.95 -17.99
CA ASN A 98 8.35 -15.65 -17.50
C ASN A 98 7.78 -14.47 -18.30
N ALA A 99 7.52 -14.69 -19.59
CA ALA A 99 6.91 -13.67 -20.45
C ALA A 99 5.50 -13.30 -19.98
N ALA A 100 4.73 -14.25 -19.45
CA ALA A 100 3.42 -13.99 -18.88
C ALA A 100 3.51 -13.15 -17.60
N VAL A 101 4.48 -13.44 -16.73
CA VAL A 101 4.77 -12.64 -15.53
C VAL A 101 5.09 -11.19 -15.91
N LYS A 102 5.99 -10.96 -16.86
CA LYS A 102 6.34 -9.60 -17.30
C LYS A 102 5.13 -8.83 -17.80
N LYS A 103 4.28 -9.45 -18.64
CA LYS A 103 3.04 -8.82 -19.12
C LYS A 103 2.06 -8.51 -17.99
N ALA A 104 1.93 -9.40 -17.02
CA ALA A 104 1.06 -9.21 -15.87
C ALA A 104 1.55 -8.07 -14.97
N LEU A 105 2.87 -8.00 -14.70
CA LEU A 105 3.49 -6.93 -13.92
C LEU A 105 3.44 -5.58 -14.64
N GLU A 106 3.67 -5.55 -15.96
CA GLU A 106 3.49 -4.34 -16.77
C GLU A 106 2.04 -3.82 -16.73
N LYS A 107 1.06 -4.74 -16.60
CA LYS A 107 -0.34 -4.36 -16.46
C LYS A 107 -0.62 -3.75 -15.08
N GLY A 108 -0.03 -4.28 -14.02
CA GLY A 108 -0.08 -3.80 -12.63
C GLY A 108 -1.45 -3.92 -11.94
N VAL A 109 -2.57 -3.75 -12.64
CA VAL A 109 -3.92 -3.82 -12.08
C VAL A 109 -4.88 -4.51 -13.05
N VAL A 110 -5.70 -5.42 -12.53
CA VAL A 110 -6.79 -6.10 -13.27
C VAL A 110 -8.12 -5.92 -12.55
N ILE A 111 -9.23 -6.12 -13.29
CA ILE A 111 -10.58 -6.09 -12.74
C ILE A 111 -11.08 -7.53 -12.60
N LEU A 112 -11.36 -7.95 -11.37
CA LEU A 112 -11.94 -9.26 -11.03
C LEU A 112 -13.29 -9.03 -10.35
N LYS A 113 -14.37 -9.59 -10.93
CA LYS A 113 -15.75 -9.42 -10.42
C LYS A 113 -16.10 -7.96 -10.07
N CYS A 114 -15.75 -7.02 -10.97
CA CYS A 114 -15.96 -5.57 -10.80
C CYS A 114 -15.11 -4.88 -9.72
N HIS A 115 -14.02 -5.50 -9.25
CA HIS A 115 -13.10 -4.92 -8.27
C HIS A 115 -11.68 -4.85 -8.82
N SER A 116 -10.97 -3.77 -8.49
CA SER A 116 -9.56 -3.63 -8.82
C SER A 116 -8.71 -4.53 -7.93
N VAL A 117 -7.83 -5.31 -8.56
CA VAL A 117 -6.88 -6.23 -7.93
C VAL A 117 -5.49 -5.85 -8.43
N VAL A 118 -4.56 -5.68 -7.50
CA VAL A 118 -3.18 -5.27 -7.82
C VAL A 118 -2.34 -6.52 -8.06
N ILE A 119 -1.47 -6.45 -9.07
CA ILE A 119 -0.48 -7.48 -9.41
C ILE A 119 0.89 -6.98 -8.96
N GLU A 120 1.50 -7.68 -8.02
CA GLU A 120 2.82 -7.37 -7.47
C GLU A 120 3.84 -8.46 -7.82
N ALA A 121 5.10 -8.05 -7.92
CA ALA A 121 6.23 -8.95 -8.08
C ALA A 121 6.49 -9.72 -6.76
N THR A 122 6.97 -10.95 -6.88
CA THR A 122 7.39 -11.75 -5.70
C THR A 122 8.74 -11.34 -5.15
N SER A 123 9.60 -10.72 -5.97
CA SER A 123 10.89 -10.18 -5.54
C SER A 123 11.22 -8.87 -6.27
N GLN A 124 12.24 -8.18 -5.78
CA GLN A 124 12.70 -6.92 -6.38
C GLN A 124 13.36 -7.14 -7.75
N GLU A 125 13.98 -8.30 -7.97
CA GLU A 125 14.59 -8.68 -9.25
C GLU A 125 13.55 -8.88 -10.36
N ASP A 126 12.31 -9.23 -9.99
CA ASP A 126 11.18 -9.42 -10.90
C ASP A 126 10.51 -8.08 -11.29
N MET A 127 10.83 -6.97 -10.61
CA MET A 127 10.28 -5.66 -10.95
C MET A 127 10.83 -5.18 -12.29
N VAL A 128 9.93 -4.81 -13.20
CA VAL A 128 10.29 -4.09 -14.43
C VAL A 128 10.94 -2.78 -14.00
N GLU A 129 12.16 -2.48 -14.49
CA GLU A 129 12.95 -1.30 -14.10
C GLU A 129 12.11 -0.01 -14.05
N GLU A 130 11.60 0.31 -12.86
CA GLU A 130 10.75 1.46 -12.67
C GLU A 130 11.65 2.68 -12.52
N ARG A 131 11.76 3.47 -13.60
CA ARG A 131 12.42 4.77 -13.53
C ARG A 131 11.59 5.67 -12.62
N ILE A 132 12.02 5.82 -11.37
CA ILE A 132 11.44 6.75 -10.41
C ILE A 132 11.50 8.16 -11.01
N ARG A 133 10.33 8.69 -11.39
CA ARG A 133 10.22 10.08 -11.84
C ARG A 133 10.05 10.96 -10.63
N ILE A 134 10.86 12.00 -10.52
CA ILE A 134 10.71 13.03 -9.48
C ILE A 134 9.40 13.79 -9.78
N PRO A 135 8.40 13.75 -8.90
CA PRO A 135 7.17 14.52 -9.09
C PRO A 135 7.49 16.02 -9.06
N GLY A 136 6.87 16.81 -9.95
CA GLY A 136 6.94 18.28 -9.93
C GLY A 136 6.17 18.92 -8.77
N LEU A 137 6.14 18.26 -7.61
CA LEU A 137 5.36 18.61 -6.41
C LEU A 137 6.21 19.37 -5.37
N ILE A 138 7.49 19.63 -5.68
CA ILE A 138 8.38 20.41 -4.81
C ILE A 138 7.90 21.87 -4.81
N GLY A 139 7.34 22.32 -3.67
CA GLY A 139 6.85 23.68 -3.47
C GLY A 139 5.33 23.84 -3.49
N ASP A 140 4.57 22.75 -3.64
CA ASP A 140 3.12 22.76 -3.49
C ASP A 140 2.75 22.80 -1.99
N PRO A 141 2.07 23.87 -1.49
CA PRO A 141 1.69 23.97 -0.08
C PRO A 141 0.63 22.94 0.34
N ASP A 142 -0.13 22.36 -0.60
CA ASP A 142 -1.17 21.38 -0.32
C ASP A 142 -0.63 19.93 -0.27
N VAL A 143 0.68 19.74 -0.52
CA VAL A 143 1.37 18.46 -0.47
C VAL A 143 2.16 18.36 0.84
N PRO A 144 1.76 17.50 1.79
CA PRO A 144 2.53 17.24 3.00
C PRO A 144 4.01 16.96 2.71
N ILE A 145 4.91 17.60 3.47
CA ILE A 145 6.37 17.45 3.29
C ILE A 145 6.84 15.99 3.37
N ALA A 146 6.12 15.15 4.11
CA ALA A 146 6.39 13.72 4.21
C ALA A 146 6.25 13.01 2.86
N LEU A 147 5.28 13.39 2.01
CA LEU A 147 5.13 12.85 0.65
C LEU A 147 6.28 13.25 -0.27
N VAL A 148 6.93 14.40 -0.02
CA VAL A 148 8.07 14.86 -0.81
C VAL A 148 9.35 14.17 -0.36
N LYS A 149 9.55 14.01 0.95
CA LYS A 149 10.76 13.41 1.53
C LYS A 149 10.78 11.89 1.40
N GLU A 150 9.65 11.25 1.66
CA GLU A 150 9.50 9.79 1.75
C GLU A 150 8.30 9.32 0.91
N PRO A 151 8.28 9.58 -0.42
CA PRO A 151 7.13 9.33 -1.29
C PRO A 151 6.71 7.86 -1.34
N ILE A 152 7.67 6.94 -1.20
CA ILE A 152 7.42 5.49 -1.22
C ILE A 152 6.86 4.95 0.10
N ARG A 153 6.91 5.73 1.18
CA ARG A 153 6.46 5.35 2.53
C ARG A 153 5.28 6.18 3.02
N THR A 154 4.85 7.19 2.27
CA THR A 154 3.81 8.12 2.67
C THR A 154 2.66 8.10 1.69
N VAL A 155 1.43 8.07 2.20
CA VAL A 155 0.20 8.16 1.40
C VAL A 155 -0.71 9.25 1.95
N LYS A 156 -1.40 9.97 1.06
CA LYS A 156 -2.42 10.96 1.43
C LYS A 156 -3.81 10.37 1.20
N ILE A 157 -4.62 10.29 2.26
CA ILE A 157 -6.01 9.85 2.16
C ILE A 157 -6.89 11.10 2.15
N HIS A 158 -7.51 11.41 1.01
CA HIS A 158 -8.40 12.56 0.85
C HIS A 158 -9.45 12.29 -0.25
N PRO A 159 -10.73 12.67 -0.06
CA PRO A 159 -11.31 13.22 1.17
C PRO A 159 -11.57 12.12 2.20
N LEU A 160 -11.47 12.48 3.48
CA LEU A 160 -11.88 11.63 4.59
C LEU A 160 -13.13 12.24 5.24
N ALA A 161 -14.13 11.42 5.55
CA ALA A 161 -15.30 11.89 6.29
C ALA A 161 -14.90 12.32 7.71
N HIS A 162 -15.51 13.40 8.22
CA HIS A 162 -15.14 14.01 9.51
C HIS A 162 -15.37 13.11 10.72
N ASP A 163 -16.18 12.06 10.58
CA ASP A 163 -16.49 11.08 11.62
C ASP A 163 -15.53 9.89 11.66
N ILE A 164 -14.57 9.81 10.72
CA ILE A 164 -13.57 8.75 10.71
C ILE A 164 -12.40 9.14 11.61
N SER A 165 -12.21 8.36 12.68
CA SER A 165 -11.08 8.48 13.60
C SER A 165 -9.80 7.84 13.05
N SER A 166 -8.64 8.26 13.57
CA SER A 166 -7.34 7.65 13.25
C SER A 166 -7.33 6.13 13.52
N ASN A 167 -7.94 5.68 14.62
CA ASN A 167 -8.02 4.25 14.95
C ASN A 167 -8.79 3.45 13.88
N GLN A 168 -9.89 4.01 13.35
CA GLN A 168 -10.64 3.37 12.27
C GLN A 168 -9.83 3.29 10.98
N ILE A 169 -8.98 4.29 10.68
CA ILE A 169 -8.05 4.23 9.55
C ILE A 169 -7.00 3.12 9.76
N LYS A 170 -6.43 3.04 10.96
CA LYS A 170 -5.44 1.99 11.32
C LYS A 170 -6.04 0.60 11.20
N ASP A 171 -7.22 0.40 11.76
CA ASP A 171 -7.95 -0.87 11.66
C ASP A 171 -8.31 -1.19 10.20
N ALA A 172 -8.76 -0.19 9.44
CA ALA A 172 -9.07 -0.35 8.03
C ALA A 172 -7.86 -0.67 7.19
N LEU A 173 -6.64 -0.21 7.53
CA LEU A 173 -5.42 -0.51 6.77
C LEU A 173 -4.68 -1.76 7.26
N ARG A 174 -5.11 -2.34 8.39
CA ARG A 174 -4.47 -3.50 9.02
C ARG A 174 -4.42 -4.73 8.12
N PHE A 175 -5.33 -4.84 7.14
CA PHE A 175 -5.31 -5.95 6.19
C PHE A 175 -4.07 -5.96 5.28
N CYS A 176 -3.44 -4.80 5.05
CA CYS A 176 -2.17 -4.70 4.33
C CYS A 176 -0.99 -5.29 5.12
N ARG A 177 -1.22 -5.74 6.37
CA ARG A 177 -0.17 -6.21 7.28
C ARG A 177 0.95 -5.18 7.46
N SER A 178 0.59 -3.90 7.31
CA SER A 178 1.49 -2.76 7.47
C SER A 178 1.19 -2.09 8.79
N ASP A 179 2.24 -1.74 9.54
CA ASP A 179 2.13 -0.93 10.74
C ASP A 179 1.97 0.53 10.33
N VAL A 180 0.73 0.96 10.11
CA VAL A 180 0.39 2.35 9.86
C VAL A 180 0.39 3.07 11.20
N THR A 181 1.43 3.83 11.45
CA THR A 181 1.48 4.77 12.57
C THR A 181 0.69 6.00 12.21
#